data_AF-X0XVL5-F1
#
_entry.id   AF-X0XVL5-F1
#
_cell.length_a   1.000
_cell.length_b   1.000
_cell.length_c   1.000
_cell.angle_alpha   90.00
_cell.angle_beta   90.00
_cell.angle_gamma   90.00
#
_symmetry.space_group_name_H-M   'P 1'
#
loop_
_entity.id
_entity.type
_entity.pdbx_description
1 polymer ?
#
loop_
_entity_poly.entity_id
_entity_poly.type
_entity_poly.pdbx_seq_one_letter_code
_entity_poly.pdbx_strand_id
1 'polypeptide(L)'
;MDSGGAATIELGIAGNTAALVAQTTATDLDAYETWQDAGPEANPGPVDLTARSFVIANGADVIFTVGAADLTAGDCDFLCRWIPISVNGTVVAT
;
A
#
# COMPACT_ATOMS: atom_id res chain seq x y z
N MET A 1 -5.79 11.06 6.62
CA MET A 1 -4.36 11.40 6.58
C MET A 1 -4.23 12.87 6.25
N ASP A 2 -4.35 13.69 7.29
CA ASP A 2 -4.07 15.12 7.20
C ASP A 2 -2.54 15.30 7.08
N SER A 3 -2.07 15.45 5.84
CA SER A 3 -0.77 16.03 5.53
C SER A 3 -0.99 17.49 5.12
N GLY A 4 0.02 18.35 5.28
CA GLY A 4 -0.01 19.73 4.77
C GLY A 4 -0.08 19.87 3.24
N GLY A 5 -0.56 18.84 2.53
CA GLY A 5 -0.85 18.82 1.09
C GLY A 5 0.27 18.28 0.19
N ALA A 6 1.40 17.85 0.74
CA ALA A 6 2.59 17.51 -0.05
C ALA A 6 3.18 16.12 0.23
N ALA A 7 2.76 15.43 1.30
CA ALA A 7 3.29 14.10 1.58
C ALA A 7 2.79 13.11 0.53
N THR A 8 3.72 12.36 -0.06
CA THR A 8 3.39 11.26 -0.96
C THR A 8 3.50 9.92 -0.24
N ILE A 9 2.70 8.96 -0.66
CA ILE A 9 2.69 7.60 -0.12
C ILE A 9 2.72 6.59 -1.26
N GLU A 10 3.38 5.45 -1.04
CA GLU A 10 3.43 4.32 -1.96
C GLU A 10 3.68 3.01 -1.20
N LEU A 11 3.27 1.88 -1.79
CA LEU A 11 3.47 0.56 -1.22
C LEU A 11 4.21 -0.33 -2.23
N GLY A 12 5.30 -0.95 -1.78
CA GLY A 12 6.13 -1.73 -2.67
C GLY A 12 7.14 -2.59 -1.93
N ILE A 13 8.23 -2.89 -2.60
CA ILE A 13 9.38 -3.60 -2.05
C ILE A 13 10.64 -2.75 -2.28
N ALA A 14 11.74 -3.12 -1.62
CA ALA A 14 13.03 -2.49 -1.89
C ALA A 14 13.39 -2.56 -3.40
N GLY A 15 13.72 -1.42 -4.00
CA GLY A 15 14.03 -1.30 -5.43
C GLY A 15 12.83 -1.15 -6.36
N ASN A 16 11.59 -1.29 -5.86
CA ASN A 16 10.36 -0.96 -6.59
C ASN A 16 9.25 -0.56 -5.59
N THR A 17 9.33 0.68 -5.12
CA THR A 17 8.54 1.20 -3.99
C THR A 17 7.07 1.43 -4.32
N ALA A 18 6.71 1.47 -5.61
CA ALA A 18 5.34 1.68 -6.10
C ALA A 18 4.73 0.40 -6.72
N ALA A 19 5.30 -0.77 -6.43
CA ALA A 19 4.92 -2.03 -7.09
C ALA A 19 3.52 -2.54 -6.73
N LEU A 20 3.08 -2.35 -5.48
CA LEU A 20 1.80 -2.86 -4.97
C LEU A 20 0.71 -1.78 -5.04
N VAL A 21 1.05 -0.57 -4.60
CA VAL A 21 0.21 0.63 -4.69
C VAL A 21 1.07 1.75 -5.27
N ALA A 22 0.60 2.33 -6.37
CA ALA A 22 1.31 3.41 -7.04
C ALA A 22 1.38 4.67 -6.17
N GLN A 23 2.40 5.50 -6.38
CA GLN A 23 2.57 6.73 -5.63
C GLN A 23 1.39 7.68 -5.79
N THR A 24 0.96 8.27 -4.69
CA THR A 24 -0.11 9.27 -4.66
C THR A 24 0.11 10.30 -3.55
N THR A 25 -0.76 11.31 -3.46
CA THR A 25 -0.78 12.26 -2.34
C THR A 25 -1.52 11.63 -1.16
N ALA A 26 -0.98 11.79 0.05
CA ALA A 26 -1.59 11.24 1.26
C ALA A 26 -3.01 11.77 1.51
N THR A 27 -3.31 13.01 1.12
CA THR A 27 -4.64 13.61 1.25
C THR A 27 -5.67 12.96 0.34
N ASP A 28 -5.25 12.35 -0.77
CA ASP A 28 -6.17 11.66 -1.67
C ASP A 28 -6.71 10.39 -0.99
N LEU A 29 -5.96 9.82 -0.04
CA LEU A 29 -6.37 8.63 0.71
C LEU A 29 -7.73 8.83 1.41
N ASP A 30 -7.99 10.07 1.84
CA ASP A 30 -9.14 10.44 2.66
C ASP A 30 -10.44 10.57 1.88
N ALA A 31 -10.39 10.55 0.54
CA ALA A 31 -11.58 10.78 -0.26
C ALA A 31 -12.61 9.64 -0.12
N TYR A 32 -12.16 8.38 0.00
CA TYR A 32 -13.03 7.20 0.02
C TYR A 32 -12.43 5.97 0.77
N GLU A 33 -11.41 6.21 1.60
CA GLU A 33 -10.82 5.28 2.59
C GLU A 33 -10.24 3.94 2.10
N THR A 34 -10.47 3.53 0.84
CA THR A 34 -10.01 2.24 0.29
C THR A 34 -9.20 2.42 -0.97
N TRP A 35 -8.07 1.72 -1.05
CA TRP A 35 -7.05 1.90 -2.07
C TRP A 35 -6.51 0.56 -2.52
N GLN A 36 -6.39 0.42 -3.83
CA GLN A 36 -5.68 -0.70 -4.44
C GLN A 36 -4.70 -0.23 -5.51
N ASP A 37 -4.71 1.06 -5.91
CA ASP A 37 -3.95 1.58 -7.05
C ASP A 37 -3.50 3.05 -6.93
N ALA A 38 -3.38 3.78 -8.04
CA ALA A 38 -2.98 5.18 -8.06
C ALA A 38 -4.08 6.16 -7.59
N GLY A 39 -5.26 5.68 -7.23
CA GLY A 39 -6.37 6.50 -6.76
C GLY A 39 -7.26 5.84 -5.70
N PRO A 40 -8.12 6.66 -5.05
CA PRO A 40 -9.08 6.18 -4.09
C PRO A 40 -10.24 5.47 -4.81
N GLU A 41 -10.70 4.36 -4.23
CA GLU A 41 -11.85 3.63 -4.74
C GLU A 41 -13.15 4.26 -4.27
N ALA A 42 -14.14 4.45 -5.15
CA ALA A 42 -15.44 4.99 -4.74
C ALA A 42 -16.11 4.13 -3.65
N ASN A 43 -17.01 4.72 -2.85
CA ASN A 43 -17.79 3.97 -1.86
C ASN A 43 -19.27 3.82 -2.28
N PRO A 44 -19.80 2.59 -2.52
CA PRO A 44 -19.06 1.33 -2.69
C PRO A 44 -18.40 1.25 -4.07
N GLY A 45 -17.24 0.60 -4.13
CA GLY A 45 -16.44 0.46 -5.34
C GLY A 45 -15.96 -0.98 -5.51
N PRO A 46 -15.75 -1.45 -6.75
CA PRO A 46 -15.24 -2.79 -6.98
C PRO A 46 -13.75 -2.88 -6.59
N VAL A 47 -13.44 -3.74 -5.62
CA VAL A 47 -12.04 -4.14 -5.35
C VAL A 47 -11.70 -5.32 -6.26
N ASP A 48 -10.77 -5.13 -7.19
CA ASP A 48 -10.34 -6.20 -8.12
C ASP A 48 -9.25 -7.04 -7.46
N LEU A 49 -9.67 -8.17 -6.91
CA LEU A 49 -8.78 -9.15 -6.27
C LEU A 49 -8.04 -10.05 -7.27
N THR A 50 -8.40 -10.01 -8.55
CA THR A 50 -7.82 -10.88 -9.60
C THR A 50 -6.67 -10.22 -10.34
N ALA A 51 -6.71 -8.90 -10.52
CA ALA A 51 -5.64 -8.15 -11.18
C ALA A 51 -4.40 -7.89 -10.30
N ARG A 52 -4.50 -8.11 -8.98
CA ARG A 52 -3.49 -7.66 -8.00
C ARG A 52 -2.92 -8.80 -7.14
N SER A 53 -2.51 -9.87 -7.81
CA SER A 53 -1.71 -10.94 -7.17
C SER A 53 -0.23 -10.70 -7.42
N PHE A 54 0.53 -10.45 -6.36
CA PHE A 54 1.98 -10.22 -6.42
C PHE A 54 2.74 -11.42 -5.87
N VAL A 55 3.87 -11.74 -6.49
CA VAL A 55 4.85 -12.69 -5.94
C VAL A 55 5.97 -11.90 -5.31
N ILE A 56 6.08 -12.00 -3.99
CA ILE A 56 7.19 -11.43 -3.23
C ILE A 56 8.10 -12.60 -2.82
N ALA A 57 9.36 -12.55 -3.27
CA ALA A 57 10.31 -13.66 -3.16
C ALA A 57 11.62 -13.21 -2.50
N ASN A 58 12.50 -14.18 -2.24
CA ASN A 58 13.84 -13.95 -1.68
C ASN A 58 13.86 -13.24 -0.32
N GLY A 59 12.77 -13.38 0.47
CA GLY A 59 12.65 -12.74 1.78
C GLY A 59 12.53 -11.22 1.70
N ALA A 60 12.04 -10.67 0.58
CA ALA A 60 11.76 -9.24 0.47
C ALA A 60 10.58 -8.83 1.35
N ASP A 61 10.68 -7.63 1.91
CA ASP A 61 9.64 -7.03 2.76
C ASP A 61 8.71 -6.13 1.94
N VAL A 62 7.44 -6.09 2.35
CA VAL A 62 6.49 -5.07 1.90
C VAL A 62 6.75 -3.80 2.72
N ILE A 63 7.00 -2.70 2.02
CA ILE A 63 7.42 -1.44 2.62
C ILE A 63 6.42 -0.36 2.24
N PHE A 64 5.82 0.27 3.25
CA PHE A 64 5.09 1.53 3.10
C PHE A 64 6.08 2.68 3.14
N THR A 65 6.12 3.47 2.07
CA THR A 65 7.06 4.58 1.93
C THR A 65 6.33 5.90 1.99
N VAL A 66 6.79 6.79 2.88
CA VAL A 66 6.39 8.20 2.92
C VAL A 66 7.48 9.03 2.27
N GLY A 67 7.10 9.83 1.28
CA GLY A 67 8.02 10.57 0.41
C GLY A 67 8.06 12.06 0.71
N ALA A 68 7.62 12.87 -0.25
CA ALA A 68 7.96 14.28 -0.43
C ALA A 68 7.81 15.25 0.77
N ALA A 69 7.09 14.85 1.82
CA ALA A 69 7.03 15.55 3.10
C ALA A 69 6.59 14.57 4.22
N ASP A 70 6.82 14.95 5.47
CA ASP A 70 6.38 14.18 6.63
C ASP A 70 4.85 14.17 6.76
N LEU A 71 4.30 13.02 7.16
CA LEU A 71 2.92 12.91 7.62
C LEU A 71 2.84 13.39 9.07
N THR A 72 1.89 14.28 9.37
CA THR A 72 1.72 14.86 10.71
C THR A 72 0.53 14.31 11.49
N ALA A 73 -0.40 13.65 10.81
CA ALA A 73 -1.60 13.06 11.40
C ALA A 73 -2.24 11.99 10.49
N GLY A 74 -3.10 11.16 11.08
CA GLY A 74 -3.87 10.11 10.42
C GLY A 74 -3.27 8.72 10.60
N ASP A 75 -4.11 7.72 10.38
CA ASP A 75 -3.77 6.31 10.46
C ASP A 75 -4.02 5.63 9.10
N CYS A 76 -3.26 4.57 8.80
CA CYS A 76 -3.41 3.78 7.58
C CYS A 76 -3.40 2.29 7.94
N ASP A 77 -4.50 1.60 7.66
CA ASP A 77 -4.66 0.18 7.92
C ASP A 77 -4.37 -0.64 6.66
N PHE A 78 -3.52 -1.66 6.79
CA PHE A 78 -3.21 -2.59 5.71
C PHE A 78 -3.94 -3.92 5.90
N LEU A 79 -4.88 -4.23 5.00
CA LEU A 79 -5.43 -5.58 4.89
C LEU A 79 -4.54 -6.45 4.00
N CYS A 80 -3.71 -7.29 4.62
CA CYS A 80 -2.86 -8.25 3.90
C CYS A 80 -3.46 -9.66 3.89
N ARG A 81 -3.79 -10.17 2.71
CA ARG A 81 -4.09 -11.59 2.49
C ARG A 81 -2.93 -12.22 1.72
N TRP A 82 -2.27 -13.20 2.33
CA TRP A 82 -1.13 -13.87 1.74
C TRP A 82 -1.28 -15.39 1.79
N ILE A 83 -0.57 -16.07 0.89
CA ILE A 83 -0.46 -17.53 0.84
C ILE A 83 1.03 -17.87 0.66
N PRO A 84 1.60 -18.79 1.46
CA PRO A 84 2.99 -19.19 1.29
C PRO A 84 3.21 -19.92 -0.04
N ILE A 85 4.31 -19.62 -0.72
CA ILE A 85 4.73 -20.35 -1.94
C ILE A 85 5.42 -21.68 -1.58
N SER A 86 6.11 -21.73 -0.43
CA SER A 86 6.81 -22.91 0.06
C SER A 86 6.32 -23.30 1.46
N VAL A 87 6.54 -24.56 1.85
CA VAL A 87 6.12 -25.09 3.16
C VAL A 87 6.72 -24.35 4.36
N ASN A 88 7.82 -23.64 4.16
CA ASN A 88 8.50 -22.82 5.15
C ASN A 88 8.34 -21.31 4.91
N GLY A 89 7.46 -20.89 4.00
CA GLY A 89 7.17 -19.49 3.75
C GLY A 89 6.41 -18.89 4.93
N THR A 90 6.95 -17.80 5.49
CA THR A 90 6.36 -17.09 6.63
C THR A 90 6.32 -15.60 6.34
N VAL A 91 5.19 -14.96 6.61
CA VAL A 91 5.07 -13.49 6.65
C VAL A 91 4.92 -13.09 8.12
N VAL A 92 5.70 -12.10 8.55
CA VAL A 92 5.65 -11.53 9.90
C VAL A 92 5.39 -10.04 9.76
N ALA A 93 4.39 -9.53 10.47
CA ALA A 93 4.19 -8.10 10.63
C ALA A 93 5.03 -7.62 11.81
N THR A 94 5.85 -6.59 11.61
CA THR A 94 6.74 -6.00 12.63
C THR A 94 6.56 -4.51 12.70
#